data_AF-A0A932L359-F1
#
_entry.id   AF-A0A932L359-F1
#
_cell.length_a   1.000
_cell.length_b   1.000
_cell.length_c   1.000
_cell.angle_alpha   90.00
_cell.angle_beta   90.00
_cell.angle_gamma   90.00
#
_symmetry.space_group_name_H-M   'P 1'
#
loop_
_entity.id
_entity.type
_entity.pdbx_description
1 polymer ?
#
loop_
_entity_poly.entity_id
_entity_poly.type
_entity_poly.pdbx_seq_one_letter_code
_entity_poly.pdbx_strand_id
1 'polypeptide(L)' 'MVQHTEAIYENGVLRPLARLDLPERALVHISVSDEPPPTQESKRELSLAEFDLLVDDLASDGVSIPGTFSRADIQ' A
#
# COMPACT_ATOMS: atom_id res chain seq x y z
N MET A 1 -17.96 -12.05 -23.06
CA MET A 1 -17.39 -11.95 -21.70
C MET A 1 -16.75 -10.58 -21.56
N VAL A 2 -16.91 -9.93 -20.41
CA VAL A 2 -16.29 -8.63 -20.10
C VAL A 2 -15.11 -8.93 -19.16
N GLN A 3 -13.92 -8.44 -19.49
CA GLN A 3 -12.75 -8.54 -18.63
C GLN A 3 -12.45 -7.16 -18.06
N HIS A 4 -12.42 -7.06 -16.73
CA HIS A 4 -12.00 -5.85 -16.03
C HIS A 4 -10.50 -5.95 -15.75
N THR A 5 -9.77 -4.87 -16.02
CA THR A 5 -8.34 -4.79 -15.74
C THR A 5 -8.03 -3.39 -15.23
N GLU A 6 -7.05 -3.31 -14.33
CA GLU A 6 -6.54 -2.04 -13.83
C GLU A 6 -5.38 -1.57 -14.70
N ALA A 7 -5.27 -0.26 -14.88
CA ALA A 7 -4.23 0.35 -15.69
C ALA A 7 -3.78 1.68 -15.08
N ILE A 8 -2.50 2.00 -15.27
CA ILE A 8 -1.95 3.30 -14.92
C ILE A 8 -2.02 4.19 -16.16
N TYR A 9 -2.56 5.40 -16.00
CA TYR A 9 -2.53 6.42 -17.04
C TYR A 9 -1.27 7.27 -16.90
N GLU A 10 -0.38 7.21 -17.88
CA GLU A 10 0.87 7.99 -17.91
C GLU A 10 1.07 8.62 -19.28
N ASN A 11 1.23 9.95 -19.33
CA ASN A 11 1.57 10.69 -20.56
C ASN A 11 0.63 10.40 -21.75
N GLY A 12 -0.67 10.18 -21.52
CA GLY A 12 -1.61 9.86 -22.60
C GLY A 12 -1.70 8.37 -22.95
N VAL A 13 -0.95 7.51 -22.27
CA VAL A 13 -0.93 6.05 -22.52
C VAL A 13 -1.51 5.31 -21.31
N LEU A 14 -2.47 4.43 -21.55
CA LEU A 14 -2.97 3.49 -20.54
C LEU A 14 -2.10 2.23 -20.54
N ARG A 15 -1.40 2.00 -19.42
CA ARG A 15 -0.55 0.83 -19.21
C ARG A 15 -1.26 -0.15 -18.28
N PRO A 16 -1.82 -1.26 -18.79
CA PRO A 16 -2.48 -2.25 -17.96
C PRO A 16 -1.46 -2.90 -17.00
N LEU A 17 -1.88 -3.12 -15.75
CA LEU A 17 -1.06 -3.75 -14.71
C LEU A 17 -0.89 -5.26 -14.95
N ALA A 18 -1.86 -5.87 -15.63
CA ALA A 18 -1.83 -7.26 -16.06
C ALA A 18 -1.69 -7.36 -17.58
N ARG A 19 -1.12 -8.47 -18.06
CA ARG A 19 -1.05 -8.74 -19.50
C ARG A 19 -2.46 -8.88 -20.06
N LEU A 20 -2.78 -8.03 -21.03
CA LEU A 20 -4.06 -8.03 -21.72
C LEU A 20 -3.86 -8.54 -23.15
N ASP A 21 -4.52 -9.63 -23.50
CA ASP A 21 -4.42 -10.24 -24.84
C ASP A 21 -5.64 -9.83 -25.65
N LEU A 22 -5.53 -8.69 -26.35
CA LEU A 22 -6.58 -8.12 -27.19
C LEU A 22 -6.09 -8.01 -28.63
N PRO A 23 -6.98 -8.17 -29.63
CA PRO A 23 -6.64 -7.93 -31.02
C PRO A 23 -6.27 -6.46 -31.24
N GLU A 24 -5.44 -6.19 -32.23
CA GLU A 24 -5.08 -4.82 -32.60
C GLU A 24 -6.34 -3.98 -32.87
N ARG A 25 -6.36 -2.75 -32.33
CA ARG A 25 -7.47 -1.78 -32.48
C ARG A 25 -8.80 -2.24 -31.87
N ALA A 26 -8.76 -3.15 -30.89
CA ALA A 26 -9.93 -3.48 -30.08
C ALA A 26 -10.56 -2.23 -29.46
N LEU A 27 -11.89 -2.14 -29.49
CA LEU A 27 -12.63 -1.09 -28.81
C LEU A 27 -12.72 -1.43 -27.32
N VAL A 28 -12.31 -0.50 -26.47
CA VAL A 28 -12.32 -0.66 -25.01
C VAL A 28 -13.15 0.46 -24.37
N HIS A 29 -13.80 0.15 -23.25
CA HIS A 29 -14.46 1.15 -22.41
C HIS A 29 -13.57 1.44 -21.20
N ILE A 30 -13.37 2.72 -20.91
CA ILE A 30 -12.55 3.17 -19.78
C ILE A 30 -13.49 3.76 -18.74
N SER A 31 -13.45 3.21 -17.53
CA SER A 31 -14.09 3.77 -16.34
C SER A 31 -13.01 4.25 -15.38
N VAL A 32 -13.02 5.52 -15.03
CA VAL A 32 -12.14 6.09 -14.01
C VAL A 32 -12.94 6.19 -12.72
N SER A 33 -12.48 5.51 -11.68
CA SER A 33 -13.05 5.61 -10.35
C SER A 33 -12.39 6.78 -9.61
N ASP A 34 -13.19 7.65 -9.01
CA ASP A 34 -12.72 8.71 -8.08
C ASP A 34 -12.36 8.17 -6.70
N GLU A 35 -12.35 6.84 -6.54
CA GLU A 35 -11.97 6.22 -5.28
C GLU A 35 -10.45 6.44 -5.09
N PRO A 36 -10.01 6.97 -3.94
CA PRO A 36 -8.59 7.10 -3.65
C PRO A 36 -7.94 5.72 -3.85
N PRO A 37 -6.75 5.64 -4.46
CA PRO A 37 -6.09 4.37 -4.67
C PRO A 37 -6.07 3.61 -3.34
N PRO A 38 -6.34 2.30 -3.30
CA PRO A 38 -6.29 1.56 -2.06
C PRO A 38 -4.91 1.78 -1.48
N THR A 39 -4.82 2.56 -0.40
CA THR A 39 -3.56 2.84 0.27
C THR A 39 -3.04 1.48 0.70
N GLN A 40 -2.03 0.96 0.01
CA GLN A 40 -1.32 -0.25 0.42
C GLN A 40 -0.45 0.00 1.66
N GLU A 41 -0.82 0.95 2.52
CA GLU A 41 -0.38 0.95 3.89
C GLU A 41 -1.31 0.00 4.63
N SER A 42 -0.89 -1.27 4.69
CA SER A 42 -1.29 -2.12 5.79
C SER A 42 -0.82 -1.42 7.07
N LYS A 43 -1.67 -0.53 7.61
CA LYS A 43 -1.55 0.04 8.95
C LYS A 43 -1.76 -1.16 9.88
N ARG A 44 -0.72 -1.98 10.01
CA ARG A 44 -0.73 -3.13 10.88
C ARG A 44 -0.74 -2.53 12.27
N GLU A 45 -1.92 -2.55 12.89
CA GLU A 45 -2.03 -2.24 14.30
C GLU A 45 -1.19 -3.28 15.04
N LEU A 46 0.02 -2.89 15.42
CA LEU A 46 0.85 -3.72 16.29
C LEU A 46 0.05 -3.98 17.55
N SER A 47 -0.06 -5.24 17.95
CA SER A 47 -0.57 -5.58 19.28
C SER A 47 0.37 -5.05 20.36
N LEU A 48 -0.09 -4.97 21.62
CA LEU A 48 0.76 -4.54 22.74
C LEU A 48 2.03 -5.40 22.85
N ALA A 49 1.88 -6.72 22.71
CA ALA A 49 2.99 -7.65 22.78
C ALA A 49 4.00 -7.47 21.62
N GLU A 50 3.53 -7.15 20.41
CA GLU A 50 4.43 -6.89 19.27
C GLU A 50 5.18 -5.56 19.42
N PHE A 51 4.58 -4.56 20.06
CA PHE A 51 5.24 -3.28 20.35
C PHE A 51 6.35 -3.45 21.39
N ASP A 52 6.09 -4.18 22.48
CA ASP A 52 7.09 -4.42 23.53
C ASP A 52 8.32 -5.14 22.98
N LEU A 53 8.12 -6.15 22.13
CA LEU A 53 9.21 -6.85 21.45
C LEU A 53 10.04 -5.92 20.54
N LEU A 54 9.41 -4.96 19.88
CA LEU A 54 10.10 -4.00 19.01
C LEU A 54 10.93 -2.99 19.81
N VAL A 55 10.41 -2.54 20.96
CA VAL A 55 11.13 -1.64 21.88
C VAL A 55 12.36 -2.36 22.46
N ASP A 56 12.23 -3.62 22.85
CA ASP A 56 13.33 -4.43 23.36
C ASP A 56 14.42 -4.70 22.29
N ASP A 57 14.01 -4.95 21.03
CA ASP A 57 14.92 -5.14 19.90
C ASP A 57 15.71 -3.84 19.60
N LEU A 58 15.04 -2.70 19.55
CA LEU A 58 15.67 -1.38 19.38
C LEU A 58 16.64 -1.03 20.51
N ALA A 59 16.26 -1.32 21.75
CA ALA A 59 17.14 -1.13 22.91
C ALA A 59 18.40 -2.02 22.83
N SER A 60 18.26 -3.23 22.27
CA SER A 60 19.36 -4.16 22.05
C SER A 60 20.31 -3.71 20.94
N ASP A 61 19.79 -3.04 19.90
CA ASP A 61 20.57 -2.40 18.83
C ASP A 61 21.24 -1.08 19.25
N GLY A 62 21.12 -0.69 20.52
CA GLY A 62 21.78 0.49 21.10
C GLY A 62 21.02 1.80 20.84
N VAL A 63 19.79 1.74 20.34
CA VAL A 63 18.92 2.91 20.23
C VAL A 63 18.42 3.28 21.63
N SER A 64 18.82 4.45 22.11
CA SER A 64 18.37 4.94 23.43
C SER A 64 16.94 5.47 23.34
N ILE A 65 15.98 4.64 23.75
CA ILE A 65 14.58 5.04 23.91
C ILE A 65 14.42 5.65 25.31
N PRO A 66 13.88 6.89 25.44
CA PRO A 66 13.58 7.48 26.74
C PRO A 66 12.65 6.59 27.55
N GLY A 67 12.90 6.39 28.85
CA GLY A 67 12.03 5.56 29.71
C GLY A 67 10.59 6.07 29.88
N THR A 68 10.28 7.26 29.38
CA THR A 68 8.92 7.82 29.32
C THR A 68 8.24 7.61 27.97
N PHE A 69 8.96 7.09 26.97
CA PHE A 69 8.43 6.87 25.64
C PHE A 69 7.38 5.76 25.68
N SER A 70 6.17 6.09 25.29
CA SER A 70 5.03 5.20 25.27
C SER A 70 4.36 5.23 23.90
N ARG A 71 3.56 4.21 23.60
CA ARG A 71 2.76 4.15 22.37
C ARG A 71 1.86 5.38 22.18
N ALA A 72 1.47 6.04 23.27
CA ALA A 72 0.70 7.28 23.23
C ALA A 72 1.42 8.43 22.50
N ASP A 73 2.75 8.38 22.41
CA ASP A 73 3.58 9.39 21.76
C ASP A 73 3.66 9.22 20.22
N ILE A 74 3.10 8.13 19.66
CA ILE A 74 3.20 7.74 18.24
C ILE A 74 1.89 8.05 17.47
N GLN A 75 1.14 9.09 17.87
CA GLN A 75 -0.11 9.50 17.20
C GLN A 75 0.11 10.53 16.10
#